data_AF-A0A542W0I4-F1
#
_entry.id   AF-A0A542W0I4-F1
#
_cell.length_a   1.000
_cell.length_b   1.000
_cell.length_c   1.000
_cell.angle_alpha   90.00
_cell.angle_beta   90.00
_cell.angle_gamma   90.00
#
_symmetry.space_group_name_H-M   'P 1'
#
loop_
_entity.id
_entity.type
_entity.pdbx_description
1 polymer ?
#
loop_
_entity_poly.entity_id
_entity_poly.type
_entity_poly.pdbx_seq_one_letter_code
_entity_poly.pdbx_strand_id
1 'polypeptide(L)'
;MTQKLSRRKRIAKVRHVQHLQAQNELMRAEGRVNSLSASVERLTEIQSSLKPVTGRVNGATMANAGELMLRLDTAYKDLTAMLDQAQIVVERQRQKKIQTKIQHETAKKLHDAVKEEIQKTQERRLMTINGHRPPKRGEAL
;
A
#
# COMPACT_ATOMS: atom_id res chain seq x y z
N MET A 1 -23.37 4.92 25.50
CA MET A 1 -23.52 4.94 24.02
C MET A 1 -22.45 5.79 23.34
N THR A 2 -22.30 7.06 23.71
CA THR A 2 -21.33 8.02 23.12
C THR A 2 -19.86 7.60 23.25
N GLN A 3 -19.46 7.02 24.39
CA GLN A 3 -18.08 6.52 24.59
C GLN A 3 -17.71 5.38 23.62
N LYS A 4 -18.66 4.48 23.32
CA LYS A 4 -18.48 3.37 22.35
C LYS A 4 -18.26 3.92 20.95
N LEU A 5 -19.04 4.92 20.54
CA LEU A 5 -18.88 5.61 19.25
C LEU A 5 -17.53 6.32 19.15
N SER A 6 -17.14 7.08 20.18
CA SER A 6 -15.84 7.77 20.24
C SER A 6 -14.66 6.80 20.10
N ARG A 7 -14.70 5.67 20.84
CA ARG A 7 -13.69 4.61 20.73
C ARG A 7 -13.62 4.02 19.32
N ARG A 8 -14.76 3.71 18.70
CA ARG A 8 -14.80 3.17 17.33
C ARG A 8 -14.31 4.18 16.28
N LYS A 9 -14.65 5.47 16.43
CA LYS A 9 -14.14 6.56 15.57
C LYS A 9 -12.62 6.65 15.64
N ARG A 10 -12.04 6.58 16.85
CA ARG A 10 -10.58 6.56 17.04
C ARG A 10 -9.95 5.35 16.36
N ILE A 11 -10.51 4.15 16.54
CA ILE A 11 -10.00 2.93 15.89
C ILE A 11 -10.06 3.07 14.36
N ALA A 12 -11.18 3.53 13.80
CA ALA A 12 -11.32 3.74 12.36
C ALA A 12 -10.27 4.72 11.81
N LYS A 13 -10.00 5.82 12.54
CA LYS A 13 -8.94 6.79 12.18
C LYS A 13 -7.54 6.15 12.21
N VAL A 14 -7.22 5.38 13.25
CA VAL A 14 -5.92 4.68 13.32
C VAL A 14 -5.77 3.67 12.19
N ARG A 15 -6.81 2.87 11.90
CA ARG A 15 -6.77 1.90 10.79
C ARG A 15 -6.64 2.59 9.43
N HIS A 16 -7.25 3.75 9.26
CA HIS A 16 -7.08 4.56 8.05
C HIS A 16 -5.62 5.00 7.87
N VAL A 17 -4.98 5.55 8.92
CA VAL A 17 -3.56 5.94 8.87
C VAL A 17 -2.67 4.73 8.58
N GLN A 18 -2.90 3.59 9.23
CA GLN A 18 -2.14 2.36 8.98
C GLN A 18 -2.29 1.86 7.54
N HIS A 19 -3.49 1.98 6.96
CA HIS A 19 -3.70 1.65 5.56
C HIS A 19 -2.92 2.58 4.62
N LEU A 20 -2.95 3.90 4.87
CA LEU A 20 -2.15 4.86 4.09
C LEU A 20 -0.64 4.61 4.23
N GLN A 21 -0.17 4.26 5.43
CA GLN A 21 1.23 3.89 5.65
C GLN A 21 1.61 2.65 4.83
N ALA A 22 0.79 1.60 4.84
CA ALA A 22 1.03 0.40 4.05
C ALA A 22 1.00 0.68 2.53
N GLN A 23 0.14 1.59 2.05
CA GLN A 23 0.15 2.03 0.65
C GLN A 23 1.46 2.74 0.29
N ASN A 24 1.91 3.67 1.13
CA ASN A 24 3.16 4.40 0.91
C ASN A 24 4.38 3.48 0.94
N GLU A 25 4.40 2.52 1.85
CA GLU A 25 5.45 1.50 1.93
C GLU A 25 5.50 0.64 0.66
N LEU A 26 4.35 0.22 0.13
CA LEU A 26 4.28 -0.51 -1.13
C LEU A 26 4.81 0.35 -2.29
N MET A 27 4.36 1.60 -2.40
CA MET A 27 4.80 2.52 -3.45
C MET A 27 6.33 2.73 -3.42
N ARG A 28 6.92 2.84 -2.23
CA ARG A 28 8.38 2.92 -2.08
C ARG A 28 9.09 1.65 -2.53
N ALA A 29 8.54 0.48 -2.19
CA ALA A 29 9.11 -0.80 -2.61
C ALA A 29 9.04 -0.98 -4.14
N GLU A 30 7.92 -0.64 -4.75
CA GLU A 30 7.74 -0.65 -6.21
C GLU A 30 8.68 0.34 -6.90
N GLY A 31 8.85 1.55 -6.34
CA GLY A 31 9.83 2.53 -6.81
C GLY A 31 11.27 1.99 -6.77
N ARG A 32 11.65 1.24 -5.73
CA ARG A 32 12.96 0.59 -5.66
C ARG A 32 13.14 -0.49 -6.73
N VAL A 33 12.12 -1.32 -6.97
CA VAL A 33 12.15 -2.33 -8.05
C VAL A 33 12.35 -1.65 -9.41
N ASN A 34 11.61 -0.58 -9.69
CA ASN A 34 11.74 0.18 -10.94
C ASN A 34 13.16 0.74 -11.13
N SER A 35 13.75 1.32 -10.06
CA SER A 35 15.12 1.83 -10.10
C SER A 35 16.17 0.75 -10.35
N LEU A 36 15.99 -0.44 -9.74
CA LEU A 36 16.90 -1.57 -9.94
C LEU A 36 16.75 -2.15 -11.35
N SER A 37 15.52 -2.34 -11.82
CA SER A 37 15.23 -2.81 -13.18
C SER A 37 15.87 -1.91 -14.24
N ALA A 38 15.71 -0.60 -14.12
CA ALA A 38 16.33 0.36 -15.03
C ALA A 38 17.87 0.34 -14.96
N SER A 39 18.45 -0.01 -13.80
CA SER A 39 19.90 -0.13 -13.66
C SER A 39 20.43 -1.42 -14.29
N VAL A 40 19.69 -2.52 -14.18
CA VAL A 40 19.98 -3.78 -14.87
C VAL A 40 19.93 -3.56 -16.39
N GLU A 41 18.89 -2.90 -16.90
CA GLU A 41 18.72 -2.58 -18.33
C GLU A 41 19.87 -1.71 -18.87
N ARG A 42 20.26 -0.65 -18.16
CA ARG A 42 21.43 0.15 -18.56
C ARG A 42 22.72 -0.67 -18.57
N LEU A 43 22.87 -1.61 -17.65
CA LEU A 43 24.08 -2.44 -17.59
C LEU A 43 24.11 -3.43 -18.76
N THR A 44 22.98 -4.03 -19.13
CA THR A 44 22.91 -4.91 -20.32
C THR A 44 23.18 -4.13 -21.61
N GLU A 45 22.72 -2.88 -21.72
CA GLU A 45 23.08 -1.98 -22.82
C GLU A 45 24.60 -1.74 -22.88
N ILE A 46 25.23 -1.39 -21.76
CA ILE A 46 26.69 -1.18 -21.68
C ILE A 46 27.45 -2.45 -22.10
N GLN A 47 27.06 -3.62 -21.57
CA GLN A 47 27.68 -4.90 -21.97
C GLN A 47 27.52 -5.17 -23.46
N SER A 48 26.34 -4.87 -24.04
CA SER A 48 26.09 -5.05 -25.47
C SER A 48 26.95 -4.15 -26.35
N SER A 49 27.29 -2.95 -25.85
CA SER A 49 28.13 -1.97 -26.53
C SER A 49 29.63 -2.32 -26.46
N LEU A 50 30.04 -3.16 -25.51
CA LEU A 50 31.44 -3.52 -25.28
C LEU A 50 31.98 -4.58 -26.27
N LYS A 51 31.19 -4.97 -27.28
CA LYS A 51 31.60 -5.98 -28.26
C LYS A 51 32.87 -5.53 -29.00
N PRO A 52 33.85 -6.43 -29.21
CA PRO A 52 35.13 -6.05 -29.79
C PRO A 52 34.95 -5.43 -31.18
N VAL A 53 35.54 -4.26 -31.40
CA VAL A 53 35.65 -3.64 -32.73
C VAL A 53 36.57 -4.53 -33.59
N THR A 54 36.11 -4.88 -34.79
CA THR A 54 36.91 -5.64 -35.76
C THR A 54 38.08 -4.79 -36.24
N GLY A 55 39.33 -5.27 -36.08
CA GLY A 55 40.53 -4.54 -36.52
C GLY A 55 41.84 -4.99 -35.84
N ARG A 56 42.93 -4.24 -36.07
CA ARG A 56 44.21 -4.44 -35.35
C ARG A 56 44.07 -3.90 -33.92
N VAL A 57 43.94 -4.80 -32.96
CA VAL A 57 43.82 -4.49 -31.53
C VAL A 57 45.07 -5.01 -30.82
N ASN A 58 45.60 -4.25 -29.85
CA ASN A 58 46.79 -4.68 -29.10
C ASN A 58 46.39 -5.60 -27.91
N GLY A 59 47.31 -6.46 -27.45
CA GLY A 59 47.01 -7.42 -26.37
C GLY A 59 46.57 -6.75 -25.05
N ALA A 60 47.10 -5.57 -24.73
CA ALA A 60 46.73 -4.82 -23.53
C ALA A 60 45.28 -4.32 -23.57
N THR A 61 44.80 -3.86 -24.72
CA THR A 61 43.41 -3.42 -24.92
C THR A 61 42.43 -4.59 -24.83
N MET A 62 42.81 -5.78 -25.28
CA MET A 62 42.02 -7.00 -25.09
C MET A 62 41.95 -7.43 -23.62
N ALA A 63 43.07 -7.39 -22.89
CA ALA A 63 43.10 -7.71 -21.47
C ALA A 63 42.22 -6.76 -20.66
N ASN A 64 42.30 -5.44 -20.91
CA ASN A 64 41.49 -4.44 -20.24
C ASN A 64 39.99 -4.61 -20.54
N ALA A 65 39.63 -4.92 -21.80
CA ALA A 65 38.24 -5.20 -22.17
C ALA A 65 37.70 -6.45 -21.46
N GLY A 66 38.51 -7.51 -21.38
CA GLY A 66 38.17 -8.72 -20.64
C GLY A 66 37.94 -8.48 -19.16
N GLU A 67 38.83 -7.72 -18.50
CA GLU A 67 38.65 -7.33 -17.10
C GLU A 67 37.37 -6.50 -16.88
N LEU A 68 37.10 -5.55 -17.78
CA LEU A 68 35.88 -4.74 -17.72
C LEU A 68 34.62 -5.59 -17.90
N MET A 69 34.62 -6.55 -18.83
CA MET A 69 33.51 -7.50 -19.01
C MET A 69 33.27 -8.33 -17.74
N LEU A 70 34.33 -8.82 -17.08
CA LEU A 70 34.20 -9.57 -15.82
C LEU A 70 33.61 -8.72 -14.68
N ARG A 71 34.03 -7.46 -14.57
CA ARG A 71 33.47 -6.53 -13.58
C ARG A 71 32.00 -6.22 -13.86
N LEU A 72 31.64 -6.02 -15.13
CA LEU A 72 30.25 -5.80 -15.53
C LEU A 72 29.38 -7.04 -15.28
N ASP A 73 29.87 -8.25 -15.56
CA ASP A 73 29.15 -9.50 -15.28
C ASP A 73 28.91 -9.68 -13.76
N THR A 74 29.90 -9.37 -12.93
CA THR A 74 29.75 -9.39 -11.47
C THR A 74 28.69 -8.39 -11.01
N ALA A 75 28.77 -7.15 -11.48
CA ALA A 75 27.78 -6.12 -11.15
C ALA A 75 26.37 -6.48 -11.64
N TYR A 76 26.24 -7.15 -12.80
CA TYR A 76 24.96 -7.64 -13.31
C TYR A 76 24.34 -8.69 -12.39
N LYS A 77 25.13 -9.66 -11.94
CA LYS A 77 24.67 -10.71 -11.01
C LYS A 77 24.22 -10.11 -9.68
N ASP A 78 25.00 -9.19 -9.13
CA ASP A 78 24.68 -8.51 -7.87
C ASP A 78 23.39 -7.69 -8.00
N LEU A 79 23.24 -6.89 -9.06
CA LEU A 79 22.02 -6.11 -9.30
C LEU A 79 20.79 -6.98 -9.51
N THR A 80 20.94 -8.11 -10.21
CA THR A 80 19.85 -9.07 -10.43
C THR A 80 19.42 -9.71 -9.10
N ALA A 81 20.38 -10.13 -8.26
CA ALA A 81 20.08 -10.65 -6.92
C ALA A 81 19.39 -9.60 -6.04
N MET A 82 19.80 -8.33 -6.11
CA MET A 82 19.13 -7.22 -5.42
C MET A 82 17.71 -6.98 -5.95
N LEU A 83 17.50 -7.11 -7.26
CA LEU A 83 16.18 -6.98 -7.90
C LEU A 83 15.24 -8.09 -7.41
N ASP A 84 15.69 -9.34 -7.39
CA ASP A 84 14.91 -10.48 -6.89
C ASP A 84 14.48 -10.27 -5.43
N GLN A 85 15.42 -9.83 -4.58
CA GLN A 85 15.12 -9.50 -3.19
C GLN A 85 14.11 -8.34 -3.08
N ALA A 86 14.25 -7.30 -3.91
CA ALA A 86 13.32 -6.18 -3.92
C ALA A 86 11.91 -6.59 -4.36
N GLN A 87 11.79 -7.50 -5.32
CA GLN A 87 10.50 -8.07 -5.74
C GLN A 87 9.84 -8.87 -4.60
N ILE A 88 10.60 -9.67 -3.86
CA ILE A 88 10.10 -10.38 -2.66
C ILE A 88 9.56 -9.37 -1.63
N VAL A 89 10.24 -8.24 -1.44
CA VAL A 89 9.78 -7.17 -0.55
C VAL A 89 8.48 -6.54 -1.05
N VAL A 90 8.34 -6.27 -2.36
CA VAL A 90 7.10 -5.77 -2.95
C VAL A 90 5.94 -6.72 -2.65
N GLU A 91 6.12 -8.03 -2.86
CA GLU A 91 5.07 -9.01 -2.61
C GLU A 91 4.65 -9.05 -1.13
N ARG A 92 5.61 -8.98 -0.21
CA ARG A 92 5.31 -8.86 1.23
C ARG A 92 4.50 -7.60 1.54
N GLN A 93 4.83 -6.47 0.91
CA GLN A 93 4.13 -5.21 1.13
C GLN A 93 2.74 -5.17 0.47
N ARG A 94 2.54 -5.88 -0.65
CA ARG A 94 1.22 -6.10 -1.24
C ARG A 94 0.31 -6.86 -0.30
N GLN A 95 0.80 -7.94 0.30
CA GLN A 95 0.06 -8.71 1.32
C GLN A 95 -0.30 -7.83 2.53
N LYS A 96 0.66 -7.04 3.04
CA LYS A 96 0.43 -6.10 4.14
C LYS A 96 -0.63 -5.04 3.80
N LYS A 97 -0.60 -4.48 2.58
CA LYS A 97 -1.62 -3.53 2.09
C LYS A 97 -3.00 -4.18 2.09
N ILE A 98 -3.13 -5.41 1.62
CA ILE A 98 -4.42 -6.14 1.60
C ILE A 98 -4.94 -6.31 3.03
N GLN A 99 -4.09 -6.78 3.95
CA GLN A 99 -4.48 -6.97 5.35
C GLN A 99 -4.93 -5.66 6.01
N THR A 100 -4.17 -4.59 5.83
CA THR A 100 -4.51 -3.27 6.40
C THR A 100 -5.77 -2.67 5.76
N LYS A 101 -6.01 -2.92 4.46
CA LYS A 101 -7.26 -2.55 3.78
C LYS A 101 -8.46 -3.23 4.43
N ILE A 102 -8.40 -4.55 4.62
CA ILE A 102 -9.46 -5.32 5.28
C ILE A 102 -9.73 -4.76 6.69
N GLN A 103 -8.68 -4.55 7.48
CA GLN A 103 -8.82 -3.98 8.83
C GLN A 103 -9.44 -2.57 8.83
N HIS A 104 -9.08 -1.73 7.87
CA HIS A 104 -9.66 -0.40 7.69
C HIS A 104 -11.15 -0.48 7.34
N GLU A 105 -11.53 -1.32 6.37
CA GLU A 105 -12.91 -1.51 5.97
C GLU A 105 -13.78 -2.07 7.10
N THR A 106 -13.29 -3.09 7.81
CA THR A 106 -13.99 -3.64 8.99
C THR A 106 -14.17 -2.58 10.07
N ALA A 107 -13.13 -1.79 10.37
CA ALA A 107 -13.23 -0.73 11.37
C ALA A 107 -14.22 0.38 10.97
N LYS A 108 -14.27 0.73 9.68
CA LYS A 108 -15.22 1.70 9.13
C LYS A 108 -16.65 1.18 9.26
N LYS A 109 -16.93 -0.04 8.79
CA LYS A 109 -18.25 -0.68 8.92
C LYS A 109 -18.74 -0.73 10.37
N LEU A 110 -17.87 -1.10 11.31
CA LEU A 110 -18.21 -1.14 12.73
C LEU A 110 -18.47 0.25 13.34
N HIS A 111 -17.78 1.29 12.88
CA HIS A 111 -18.06 2.65 13.29
C HIS A 111 -19.44 3.11 12.78
N ASP A 112 -19.73 2.84 11.51
CA ASP A 112 -20.96 3.27 10.85
C ASP A 112 -22.18 2.56 11.45
N ALA A 113 -22.09 1.25 11.69
CA ALA A 113 -23.14 0.48 12.39
C ALA A 113 -23.44 1.03 13.79
N VAL A 114 -22.42 1.42 14.56
CA VAL A 114 -22.65 2.03 15.90
C VAL A 114 -23.29 3.41 15.79
N LYS A 115 -22.93 4.18 14.75
CA LYS A 115 -23.54 5.50 14.50
C LYS A 115 -25.02 5.35 14.16
N GLU A 116 -25.38 4.42 13.29
CA GLU A 116 -26.76 4.13 12.90
C GLU A 116 -27.61 3.66 14.10
N GLU A 117 -27.09 2.74 14.92
CA GLU A 117 -27.78 2.29 16.14
C GLU A 117 -28.07 3.46 17.08
N ILE A 118 -27.12 4.38 17.26
CA ILE A 118 -27.33 5.56 18.09
C ILE A 118 -28.42 6.45 17.49
N GLN A 119 -28.41 6.69 16.18
CA GLN A 119 -29.45 7.49 15.50
C GLN A 119 -30.83 6.87 15.67
N LYS A 120 -30.98 5.55 15.43
CA LYS A 120 -32.25 4.83 15.65
C LYS A 120 -32.74 4.94 17.09
N THR A 121 -31.84 4.82 18.08
CA THR A 121 -32.24 5.00 19.49
C THR A 121 -32.64 6.43 19.83
N GLN A 122 -32.03 7.44 19.20
CA GLN A 122 -32.41 8.84 19.36
C GLN A 122 -33.77 9.12 18.73
N GLU A 123 -34.01 8.64 17.50
CA GLU A 123 -35.30 8.74 16.80
C GLU A 123 -36.43 8.10 17.61
N ARG A 124 -36.22 6.89 18.14
CA ARG A 124 -37.20 6.22 19.02
C ARG A 124 -37.52 7.04 20.27
N ARG A 125 -36.50 7.65 20.91
CA ARG A 125 -36.71 8.52 22.09
C ARG A 125 -37.51 9.77 21.73
N LEU A 126 -37.19 10.41 20.60
CA LEU A 126 -37.92 11.59 20.13
C LEU A 126 -39.38 11.26 19.81
N MET A 127 -39.66 10.10 19.20
CA MET A 127 -41.02 9.61 18.97
C MET A 127 -41.81 9.37 20.27
N THR A 128 -41.17 8.84 21.32
CA THR A 128 -41.83 8.66 22.62
C THR A 128 -42.09 9.98 23.36
N ILE A 129 -41.22 10.98 23.20
CA ILE A 129 -41.37 12.30 23.84
C ILE A 129 -42.42 13.14 23.11
N ASN A 130 -42.46 13.06 21.77
CA ASN A 130 -43.48 13.71 20.94
C ASN A 130 -44.79 12.89 20.87
N GLY A 131 -45.03 12.01 21.85
CA GLY A 131 -46.24 11.21 21.98
C GLY A 131 -47.49 12.09 21.92
N HIS A 132 -48.06 12.14 20.73
CA HIS A 132 -49.35 12.71 20.39
C HIS A 132 -50.39 12.18 21.39
N ARG A 133 -50.85 13.02 22.32
CA ARG A 133 -52.02 12.71 23.14
C ARG A 133 -53.20 12.66 22.18
N PRO A 134 -53.83 11.49 21.92
CA PRO A 134 -55.03 11.50 21.08
C PRO A 134 -56.06 12.40 21.77
N PRO A 135 -56.74 13.31 21.03
CA PRO A 135 -57.80 14.10 21.63
C PRO A 135 -58.83 13.15 22.21
N LYS A 136 -59.15 13.32 23.50
CA LYS A 136 -60.21 12.56 24.16
C LYS A 136 -61.50 12.77 23.35
N ARG A 137 -61.94 11.76 22.61
CA ARG A 137 -63.31 11.70 22.08
C ARG A 137 -64.24 11.59 23.29
N GLY A 138 -64.85 12.69 23.71
CA GLY A 138 -65.80 12.66 24.81
C GLY A 138 -66.23 13.97 25.45
N GLU A 139 -65.86 15.15 24.94
CA GLU A 139 -66.36 16.44 25.45
C GLU A 139 -66.85 17.31 24.28
N ALA A 140 -68.03 16.96 23.78
CA ALA A 140 -68.91 17.87 23.06
C ALA A 140 -70.33 17.31 23.22
N LEU A 141 -70.94 17.65 24.36
CA LEU A 141 -72.40 17.67 24.53
C LEU A 141 -72.92 18.98 23.96
#